data_AF-A0A9E2G5G2-F1
#
_entry.id   AF-A0A9E2G5G2-F1
#
_cell.length_a   1.000
_cell.length_b   1.000
_cell.length_c   1.000
_cell.angle_alpha   90.00
_cell.angle_beta   90.00
_cell.angle_gamma   90.00
#
_symmetry.space_group_name_H-M   'P 1'
#
loop_
_entity.id
_entity.type
_entity.pdbx_description
1 polymer ?
#
loop_
_entity_poly.entity_id
_entity_poly.type
_entity_poly.pdbx_seq_one_letter_code
_entity_poly.pdbx_strand_id
1 'polypeptide(L)'
;TAPETAPETAPATASGPAPETAKAPASAPEKAPAVAKPPVAAKPGKRRRWLRLAVLIGIALLLLFVLTWKNCRQGIGLGGSPAPRNERQNDPANAMAPNAPSMAVPSMEAQAPCQIRVDAVGILVNGKTADTPQAAVTACAPSRRAVILVTGDAVYGQVEQLEQALRAAQIEIQRQQ
;
A
#
# COMPACT_ATOMS: atom_id res chain seq x y z
N THR A 1 -5.26 -21.08 -35.65
CA THR A 1 -4.20 -20.28 -36.29
C THR A 1 -3.08 -20.14 -35.27
N ALA A 2 -1.89 -20.61 -35.62
CA ALA A 2 -0.77 -20.85 -34.72
C ALA A 2 -0.10 -19.55 -34.22
N PRO A 3 0.56 -19.56 -33.05
CA PRO A 3 1.23 -18.39 -32.49
C PRO A 3 2.62 -18.18 -33.11
N GLU A 4 2.87 -16.96 -33.58
CA GLU A 4 4.16 -16.50 -34.09
C GLU A 4 5.07 -16.11 -32.92
N THR A 5 6.29 -16.65 -32.95
CA THR A 5 7.31 -16.62 -31.91
C THR A 5 8.41 -15.65 -32.36
N ALA A 6 8.85 -14.70 -31.52
CA ALA A 6 10.19 -14.05 -31.52
C ALA A 6 10.25 -12.85 -30.54
N PRO A 7 11.43 -12.32 -30.18
CA PRO A 7 12.50 -13.01 -29.48
C PRO A 7 12.98 -12.26 -28.22
N GLU A 8 13.59 -13.05 -27.36
CA GLU A 8 14.40 -12.71 -26.19
C GLU A 8 15.49 -11.67 -26.53
N THR A 9 15.57 -10.59 -25.75
CA THR A 9 16.73 -9.69 -25.76
C THR A 9 17.11 -9.35 -24.32
N ALA A 10 18.18 -9.97 -23.85
CA ALA A 10 18.84 -9.62 -22.59
C ALA A 10 20.02 -8.66 -22.86
N PRO A 11 20.23 -7.64 -22.01
CA PRO A 11 21.55 -7.06 -21.78
C PRO A 11 22.02 -7.46 -20.36
N ALA A 12 23.11 -8.20 -20.24
CA ALA A 12 24.50 -7.71 -20.21
C ALA A 12 24.89 -7.07 -18.86
N THR A 13 25.42 -7.94 -18.00
CA THR A 13 26.55 -7.79 -17.08
C THR A 13 27.24 -6.42 -16.99
N ALA A 14 27.36 -5.89 -15.76
CA ALA A 14 28.50 -5.06 -15.37
C ALA A 14 28.89 -5.34 -13.91
N SER A 15 29.92 -6.17 -13.75
CA SER A 15 30.70 -6.33 -12.52
C SER A 15 31.63 -5.12 -12.36
N GLY A 16 31.63 -4.47 -11.19
CA GLY A 16 32.59 -3.44 -10.80
C GLY A 16 33.40 -3.88 -9.58
N PRO A 17 34.74 -3.81 -9.60
CA PRO A 17 35.63 -4.35 -8.57
C PRO A 17 35.84 -3.42 -7.38
N ALA A 18 36.23 -4.02 -6.25
CA ALA A 18 36.81 -3.36 -5.09
C ALA A 18 38.28 -2.95 -5.33
N PRO A 19 38.79 -1.98 -4.55
CA PRO A 19 40.13 -2.07 -3.95
C PRO A 19 40.06 -1.79 -2.43
N GLU A 20 40.76 -2.50 -1.51
CA GLU A 20 42.22 -2.48 -1.24
C GLU A 20 42.72 -1.04 -0.94
N THR A 21 43.51 -0.66 0.08
CA THR A 21 44.46 -1.28 1.03
C THR A 21 44.90 -0.19 2.06
N ALA A 22 45.56 -0.58 3.17
CA ALA A 22 46.53 0.15 4.05
C ALA A 22 46.16 0.07 5.56
N LYS A 23 46.84 -0.59 6.53
CA LYS A 23 48.28 -0.91 6.81
C LYS A 23 49.15 0.36 6.80
N ALA A 24 49.93 0.80 7.80
CA ALA A 24 50.47 0.29 9.08
C ALA A 24 50.92 1.52 9.96
N PRO A 25 52.01 1.52 10.78
CA PRO A 25 52.08 1.15 12.20
C PRO A 25 52.72 2.21 13.15
N ALA A 26 52.70 1.89 14.45
CA ALA A 26 53.71 2.12 15.52
C ALA A 26 54.29 3.53 15.81
N SER A 27 54.26 3.91 17.10
CA SER A 27 55.45 4.31 17.89
C SER A 27 55.13 4.42 19.39
N ALA A 28 56.14 4.15 20.21
CA ALA A 28 56.09 3.78 21.64
C ALA A 28 56.33 4.98 22.60
N PRO A 29 57.05 4.86 23.75
CA PRO A 29 56.49 4.79 25.10
C PRO A 29 57.00 5.88 26.06
N GLU A 30 56.24 6.33 27.09
CA GLU A 30 56.90 7.00 28.22
C GLU A 30 56.13 7.00 29.57
N LYS A 31 56.70 6.23 30.52
CA LYS A 31 56.98 6.52 31.95
C LYS A 31 55.86 6.99 32.90
N ALA A 32 55.63 6.15 33.93
CA ALA A 32 54.79 6.39 35.12
C ALA A 32 55.41 7.42 36.10
N PRO A 33 54.60 7.98 37.03
CA PRO A 33 54.69 7.47 38.40
C PRO A 33 53.36 7.42 39.21
N ALA A 34 53.35 6.45 40.13
CA ALA A 34 52.83 6.44 41.50
C ALA A 34 51.37 6.88 41.84
N VAL A 35 50.59 5.86 42.21
CA VAL A 35 49.73 5.76 43.41
C VAL A 35 48.70 6.87 43.67
N ALA A 36 47.49 6.59 43.19
CA ALA A 36 46.27 6.68 43.99
C ALA A 36 45.41 5.48 43.59
N LYS A 37 44.96 4.65 44.54
CA LYS A 37 44.01 3.55 44.24
C LYS A 37 42.77 4.20 43.61
N PRO A 38 42.51 4.00 42.31
CA PRO A 38 41.37 4.62 41.66
C PRO A 38 40.09 3.98 42.23
N PRO A 39 39.00 4.73 42.43
CA PRO A 39 37.71 4.12 42.71
C PRO A 39 37.47 3.08 41.62
N VAL A 40 37.23 1.83 42.03
CA VAL A 40 37.05 0.68 41.14
C VAL A 40 36.08 1.09 40.05
N ALA A 41 36.64 1.39 38.86
CA ALA A 41 35.92 1.96 37.75
C ALA A 41 34.88 0.91 37.32
N ALA A 42 33.66 1.08 37.80
CA ALA A 42 32.54 0.24 37.41
C ALA A 42 32.44 0.29 35.90
N LYS A 43 32.78 -0.82 35.23
CA LYS A 43 32.87 -0.99 33.77
C LYS A 43 31.81 -0.13 33.05
N PRO A 44 32.19 1.05 32.51
CA PRO A 44 31.20 2.04 32.03
C PRO A 44 30.56 1.65 30.69
N GLY A 45 30.90 0.49 30.13
CA GLY A 45 30.51 0.11 28.78
C GLY A 45 29.13 -0.51 28.61
N LYS A 46 28.56 -1.14 29.65
CA LYS A 46 27.33 -1.93 29.48
C LYS A 46 26.07 -1.06 29.53
N ARG A 47 26.03 -0.09 30.45
CA ARG A 47 24.86 0.79 30.65
C ARG A 47 24.56 1.68 29.44
N ARG A 48 25.60 2.24 28.79
CA ARG A 48 25.41 3.09 27.60
C ARG A 48 24.91 2.31 26.38
N ARG A 49 25.33 1.06 26.20
CA ARG A 49 24.86 0.19 25.11
C ARG A 49 23.39 -0.20 25.29
N TRP A 50 22.98 -0.51 26.52
CA TRP A 50 21.58 -0.77 26.86
C TRP A 50 20.69 0.46 26.69
N LEU A 51 21.17 1.66 27.07
CA LEU A 51 20.41 2.89 26.85
C LEU A 51 20.15 3.14 25.36
N ARG A 52 21.17 2.95 24.50
CA ARG A 52 21.02 3.09 23.04
C ARG A 52 20.00 2.09 22.48
N LEU A 53 20.03 0.84 22.93
CA LEU A 53 19.06 -0.19 22.54
C LEU A 53 17.64 0.18 22.98
N ALA A 54 17.46 0.63 24.23
CA ALA A 54 16.16 1.06 24.74
C ALA A 54 15.59 2.24 23.94
N VAL A 55 16.43 3.22 23.56
CA VAL A 55 16.03 4.34 22.71
C VAL A 55 15.61 3.87 21.31
N LEU A 56 16.37 2.97 20.69
CA LEU A 56 16.01 2.42 19.37
C LEU A 56 14.69 1.64 19.40
N ILE A 57 14.47 0.83 20.44
CA ILE A 57 13.21 0.11 20.64
C ILE A 57 12.06 1.10 20.85
N GLY A 58 12.27 2.15 21.65
CA GLY A 58 11.27 3.21 21.86
C GLY A 58 10.89 3.93 20.56
N ILE A 59 11.87 4.27 19.72
CA ILE A 59 11.62 4.89 18.41
C ILE A 59 10.85 3.92 17.50
N ALA A 60 11.25 2.65 17.45
CA ALA A 60 10.56 1.64 16.65
C ALA A 60 9.09 1.45 17.07
N LEU A 61 8.83 1.38 18.38
CA LEU A 61 7.47 1.31 18.93
C LEU A 61 6.67 2.57 18.64
N LEU A 62 7.27 3.76 18.75
CA LEU A 62 6.61 5.02 18.43
C LEU A 62 6.22 5.09 16.95
N LEU A 63 7.11 4.70 16.04
CA LEU A 63 6.81 4.64 14.60
C LEU A 63 5.70 3.64 14.30
N LEU A 64 5.77 2.45 14.90
CA LEU A 64 4.74 1.42 14.75
C LEU A 64 3.39 1.90 15.27
N PHE A 65 3.37 2.62 16.39
CA PHE A 65 2.18 3.24 16.96
C PHE A 65 1.61 4.34 16.05
N VAL A 66 2.45 5.22 15.47
CA VAL A 66 1.98 6.24 14.52
C VAL A 66 1.42 5.62 13.24
N LEU A 67 2.08 4.58 12.71
CA LEU A 67 1.62 3.84 11.53
C LEU A 67 0.30 3.12 11.79
N THR A 68 0.17 2.44 12.93
CA THR A 68 -1.10 1.85 13.33
C THR A 68 -2.17 2.90 13.57
N TRP A 69 -1.86 4.06 14.17
CA TRP A 69 -2.86 5.10 14.39
C TRP A 69 -3.39 5.73 13.10
N LYS A 70 -2.53 5.94 12.10
CA LYS A 70 -2.94 6.44 10.78
C LYS A 70 -3.77 5.40 10.02
N ASN A 71 -3.42 4.11 10.13
CA ASN A 71 -4.18 3.03 9.49
C ASN A 71 -5.49 2.70 10.23
N CYS A 72 -5.57 2.92 11.55
CA CYS A 72 -6.78 2.69 12.33
C CYS A 72 -7.89 3.74 12.09
N ARG A 73 -7.59 4.90 11.47
CA ARG A 73 -8.64 5.85 11.06
C ARG A 73 -9.48 5.37 9.86
N GLN A 74 -9.08 4.33 9.14
CA GLN A 74 -9.82 3.78 7.99
C GLN A 74 -10.62 2.50 8.27
N GLY A 75 -10.85 2.16 9.54
CA GLY A 75 -11.89 1.20 9.91
C GLY A 75 -11.38 -0.06 10.60
N ILE A 76 -11.00 0.08 11.88
CA ILE A 76 -11.13 -1.03 12.82
C ILE A 76 -12.44 -0.80 13.58
N GLY A 77 -13.54 -1.15 12.93
CA GLY A 77 -14.87 -1.25 13.53
C GLY A 77 -14.98 -2.51 14.38
N LEU A 78 -14.30 -2.53 15.52
CA LEU A 78 -14.59 -3.48 16.60
C LEU A 78 -15.81 -2.97 17.37
N GLY A 79 -17.00 -3.33 16.88
CA GLY A 79 -18.25 -3.25 17.62
C GLY A 79 -19.22 -2.15 17.19
N GLY A 80 -20.30 -2.54 16.50
CA GLY A 80 -21.50 -1.71 16.33
C GLY A 80 -22.16 -1.80 14.96
N SER A 81 -22.84 -2.93 14.70
CA SER A 81 -24.11 -3.16 13.96
C SER A 81 -24.62 -2.23 12.83
N PRO A 82 -25.46 -2.79 11.92
CA PRO A 82 -25.55 -2.43 10.50
C PRO A 82 -26.63 -1.38 10.19
N ALA A 83 -26.42 -0.56 9.16
CA ALA A 83 -27.50 -0.02 8.34
C ALA A 83 -26.97 0.46 6.97
N PRO A 84 -27.45 -0.10 5.83
CA PRO A 84 -27.27 0.52 4.53
C PRO A 84 -28.21 1.73 4.46
N ARG A 85 -27.63 2.93 4.57
CA ARG A 85 -28.35 4.18 4.30
C ARG A 85 -28.46 4.35 2.78
N ASN A 86 -29.51 3.77 2.21
CA ASN A 86 -30.06 4.17 0.92
C ASN A 86 -30.54 5.62 1.05
N GLU A 87 -29.63 6.57 0.84
CA GLU A 87 -29.98 7.98 0.70
C GLU A 87 -30.58 8.20 -0.70
N ARG A 88 -31.84 7.78 -0.85
CA ARG A 88 -32.78 8.37 -1.80
C ARG A 88 -32.96 9.82 -1.38
N GLN A 89 -32.17 10.71 -1.95
CA GLN A 89 -32.49 12.12 -1.96
C GLN A 89 -33.61 12.32 -3.00
N ASN A 90 -34.84 12.21 -2.51
CA ASN A 90 -36.06 12.58 -3.21
C ASN A 90 -36.13 14.11 -3.26
N ASP A 91 -36.00 14.69 -4.46
CA ASP A 91 -36.50 16.03 -4.77
C ASP A 91 -38.03 15.97 -4.94
N PRO A 92 -38.82 16.72 -4.16
CA PRO A 92 -40.27 16.79 -4.32
C PRO A 92 -40.64 17.95 -5.24
N ALA A 93 -40.49 17.80 -6.56
CA ALA A 93 -41.17 18.68 -7.51
C ALA A 93 -41.25 18.07 -8.91
N ASN A 94 -42.48 17.80 -9.35
CA ASN A 94 -42.88 17.59 -10.75
C ASN A 94 -42.51 16.26 -11.43
N ALA A 95 -43.42 15.29 -11.38
CA ALA A 95 -44.05 14.73 -12.58
C ALA A 95 -45.06 13.64 -12.19
N MET A 96 -46.35 13.98 -12.25
CA MET A 96 -47.41 12.99 -12.43
C MET A 96 -47.23 12.35 -13.82
N ALA A 97 -46.61 11.18 -13.86
CA ALA A 97 -46.69 10.26 -15.00
C ALA A 97 -47.41 8.98 -14.55
N PRO A 98 -48.36 8.45 -15.35
CA PRO A 98 -49.13 7.27 -15.00
C PRO A 98 -48.22 6.03 -14.97
N ASN A 99 -48.31 5.29 -13.86
CA ASN A 99 -47.67 4.00 -13.64
C ASN A 99 -48.01 3.01 -14.76
N ALA A 100 -47.10 2.84 -15.73
CA ALA A 100 -47.05 1.64 -16.53
C ALA A 100 -46.55 0.49 -15.65
N PRO A 101 -47.19 -0.70 -15.65
CA PRO A 101 -46.71 -1.86 -14.93
C PRO A 101 -45.39 -2.30 -15.56
N SER A 102 -44.29 -1.84 -14.95
CA SER A 102 -42.94 -2.27 -15.30
C SER A 102 -42.87 -3.75 -15.00
N MET A 103 -42.91 -4.56 -16.06
CA MET A 103 -42.73 -6.01 -15.95
C MET A 103 -41.37 -6.23 -15.29
N ALA A 104 -41.43 -6.74 -14.07
CA ALA A 104 -40.28 -7.11 -13.26
C ALA A 104 -39.48 -8.16 -14.02
N VAL A 105 -38.51 -7.69 -14.80
CA VAL A 105 -37.41 -8.53 -15.28
C VAL A 105 -36.79 -9.09 -14.00
N PRO A 106 -36.65 -10.42 -13.87
CA PRO A 106 -36.05 -11.00 -12.68
C PRO A 106 -34.69 -10.32 -12.48
N SER A 107 -34.60 -9.55 -11.41
CA SER A 107 -33.38 -8.89 -10.98
C SER A 107 -32.36 -9.98 -10.72
N MET A 108 -31.59 -10.34 -11.76
CA MET A 108 -30.28 -10.92 -11.61
C MET A 108 -29.59 -10.05 -10.58
N GLU A 109 -29.45 -10.61 -9.38
CA GLU A 109 -28.96 -9.98 -8.17
C GLU A 109 -27.90 -8.96 -8.54
N ALA A 110 -28.27 -7.69 -8.55
CA ALA A 110 -27.47 -6.63 -9.15
C ALA A 110 -26.23 -6.47 -8.28
N GLN A 111 -25.19 -7.25 -8.58
CA GLN A 111 -23.96 -7.25 -7.83
C GLN A 111 -23.43 -5.82 -7.82
N ALA A 112 -23.16 -5.35 -6.60
CA ALA A 112 -22.69 -4.01 -6.36
C ALA A 112 -21.42 -3.79 -7.20
N PRO A 113 -21.28 -2.60 -7.83
CA PRO A 113 -20.11 -2.31 -8.64
C PRO A 113 -18.86 -2.34 -7.76
N CYS A 114 -17.80 -2.94 -8.29
CA CYS A 114 -16.50 -3.00 -7.63
C CYS A 114 -15.90 -1.60 -7.57
N GLN A 115 -15.55 -1.10 -6.38
CA GLN A 115 -14.94 0.21 -6.25
C GLN A 115 -13.43 0.08 -6.33
N ILE A 116 -12.83 0.72 -7.33
CA ILE A 116 -11.40 0.76 -7.54
C ILE A 116 -10.94 2.20 -7.31
N ARG A 117 -10.04 2.42 -6.36
CA ARG A 117 -9.44 3.73 -6.10
C ARG A 117 -7.97 3.68 -6.47
N VAL A 118 -7.53 4.58 -7.35
CA VAL A 118 -6.14 4.69 -7.76
C VAL A 118 -5.56 5.98 -7.17
N ASP A 119 -4.49 5.85 -6.41
CA ASP A 119 -3.78 6.96 -5.78
C ASP A 119 -2.25 6.81 -5.89
N ALA A 120 -1.51 7.74 -5.30
CA ALA A 120 -0.04 7.71 -5.32
C ALA A 120 0.55 6.49 -4.58
N VAL A 121 -0.21 5.86 -3.68
CA VAL A 121 0.23 4.68 -2.92
C VAL A 121 0.04 3.42 -3.75
N GLY A 122 -1.00 3.39 -4.58
CA GLY A 122 -1.23 2.32 -5.56
C GLY A 122 -2.70 2.13 -5.88
N ILE A 123 -3.09 0.86 -6.07
CA ILE A 123 -4.44 0.46 -6.45
C ILE A 123 -5.14 -0.11 -5.21
N LEU A 124 -6.31 0.40 -4.87
CA LEU A 124 -7.19 -0.16 -3.85
C LEU A 124 -8.48 -0.69 -4.47
N VAL A 125 -8.88 -1.89 -4.10
CA VAL A 125 -10.13 -2.52 -4.52
C VAL A 125 -11.00 -2.78 -3.31
N ASN A 126 -12.17 -2.13 -3.27
CA ASN A 126 -13.10 -2.17 -2.13
C ASN A 126 -12.38 -1.89 -0.78
N GLY A 127 -11.44 -0.95 -0.79
CA GLY A 127 -10.63 -0.57 0.38
C GLY A 127 -9.42 -1.46 0.68
N LYS A 128 -9.15 -2.50 -0.12
CA LYS A 128 -7.98 -3.39 0.05
C LYS A 128 -6.91 -3.07 -0.99
N THR A 129 -5.66 -2.99 -0.59
CA THR A 129 -4.54 -2.77 -1.51
C THR A 129 -4.36 -3.96 -2.45
N ALA A 130 -4.21 -3.68 -3.74
CA ALA A 130 -3.87 -4.63 -4.78
C ALA A 130 -2.51 -4.27 -5.36
N ASP A 131 -1.53 -5.15 -5.20
CA ASP A 131 -0.15 -4.90 -5.64
C ASP A 131 0.00 -4.90 -7.16
N THR A 132 -0.96 -5.48 -7.89
CA THR A 132 -0.95 -5.61 -9.35
C THR A 132 -2.30 -5.30 -9.98
N PRO A 133 -2.34 -4.81 -11.24
CA PRO A 133 -3.60 -4.60 -11.96
C PRO A 133 -4.40 -5.89 -12.13
N GLN A 134 -3.73 -7.03 -12.34
CA GLN A 134 -4.37 -8.34 -12.47
C GLN A 134 -5.08 -8.75 -11.19
N ALA A 135 -4.48 -8.52 -10.01
CA ALA A 135 -5.14 -8.79 -8.74
C ALA A 135 -6.43 -7.96 -8.58
N ALA A 136 -6.43 -6.71 -9.04
CA ALA A 136 -7.63 -5.88 -9.04
C ALA A 136 -8.72 -6.41 -9.97
N VAL A 137 -8.35 -6.88 -11.17
CA VAL A 137 -9.28 -7.52 -12.12
C VAL A 137 -9.88 -8.79 -11.52
N THR A 138 -9.08 -9.67 -10.92
CA THR A 138 -9.56 -10.91 -10.29
C THR A 138 -10.54 -10.60 -9.14
N ALA A 139 -10.28 -9.55 -8.36
CA ALA A 139 -11.17 -9.12 -7.29
C ALA A 139 -12.50 -8.53 -7.80
N CYS A 140 -12.50 -7.87 -8.97
CA CYS A 140 -13.70 -7.26 -9.57
C CYS A 140 -14.45 -8.17 -10.56
N ALA A 141 -13.86 -9.30 -10.97
CA ALA A 141 -14.48 -10.30 -11.84
C ALA A 141 -15.92 -10.71 -11.44
N PRO A 142 -16.26 -10.95 -10.15
CA PRO A 142 -17.62 -11.35 -9.79
C PRO A 142 -18.66 -10.25 -10.04
N SER A 143 -18.30 -8.97 -9.92
CA SER A 143 -19.26 -7.87 -10.09
C SER A 143 -19.52 -7.50 -11.55
N ARG A 144 -18.60 -7.84 -12.47
CA ARG A 144 -18.59 -7.44 -13.89
C ARG A 144 -18.74 -5.93 -14.19
N ARG A 145 -18.77 -5.10 -13.15
CA ARG A 145 -18.88 -3.64 -13.19
C ARG A 145 -17.90 -3.05 -12.20
N ALA A 146 -17.14 -2.05 -12.63
CA ALA A 146 -16.16 -1.36 -11.79
C ALA A 146 -16.33 0.16 -11.89
N VAL A 147 -16.32 0.82 -10.73
CA VAL A 147 -16.24 2.28 -10.63
C VAL A 147 -14.80 2.64 -10.30
N ILE A 148 -14.14 3.37 -11.19
CA ILE A 148 -12.76 3.81 -11.00
C ILE A 148 -12.77 5.24 -10.47
N LEU A 149 -12.25 5.42 -9.25
CA LEU A 149 -12.00 6.69 -8.60
C LEU A 149 -10.51 7.01 -8.75
N VAL A 150 -10.17 7.99 -9.58
CA VAL A 150 -8.79 8.41 -9.80
C VAL A 150 -8.53 9.64 -8.94
N THR A 151 -7.59 9.54 -8.00
CA THR A 151 -7.16 10.72 -7.24
C THR A 151 -6.06 11.47 -7.98
N GLY A 152 -5.95 12.79 -7.78
CA GLY A 152 -5.07 13.67 -8.56
C GLY A 152 -3.57 13.31 -8.55
N ASP A 153 -3.15 12.47 -7.61
CA ASP A 153 -1.76 12.02 -7.46
C ASP A 153 -1.50 10.64 -8.10
N ALA A 154 -2.48 10.07 -8.81
CA ALA A 154 -2.36 8.76 -9.45
C ALA A 154 -1.37 8.79 -10.63
N VAL A 155 -0.54 7.73 -10.74
CA VAL A 155 0.39 7.58 -11.86
C VAL A 155 -0.39 7.23 -13.14
N TYR A 156 -0.37 8.11 -14.13
CA TYR A 156 -1.13 7.97 -15.38
C TYR A 156 -0.96 6.61 -16.06
N GLY A 157 0.27 6.09 -16.14
CA GLY A 157 0.56 4.79 -16.75
C GLY A 157 -0.09 3.60 -16.03
N GLN A 158 -0.27 3.67 -14.70
CA GLN A 158 -0.98 2.62 -13.96
C GLN A 158 -2.48 2.63 -14.26
N VAL A 159 -3.07 3.82 -14.39
CA VAL A 159 -4.50 3.97 -14.71
C VAL A 159 -4.81 3.37 -16.08
N GLU A 160 -4.00 3.67 -17.10
CA GLU A 160 -4.18 3.09 -18.44
C GLU A 160 -4.02 1.56 -18.45
N GLN A 161 -2.99 1.03 -17.79
CA GLN A 161 -2.78 -0.42 -17.67
C GLN A 161 -3.96 -1.12 -16.98
N LEU A 162 -4.50 -0.51 -15.93
CA LEU A 162 -5.65 -1.04 -15.20
C LEU A 162 -6.92 -1.02 -16.06
N GLU A 163 -7.19 0.08 -16.78
CA GLU A 163 -8.33 0.18 -17.69
C GLU A 163 -8.23 -0.80 -18.86
N GLN A 164 -7.02 -1.04 -19.38
CA GLN A 164 -6.79 -2.03 -20.41
C GLN A 164 -7.05 -3.44 -19.88
N ALA A 165 -6.57 -3.76 -18.67
CA ALA A 165 -6.78 -5.05 -18.03
C ALA A 165 -8.26 -5.32 -17.70
N LEU A 166 -9.00 -4.32 -17.20
CA LEU A 166 -10.44 -4.42 -16.94
C LEU A 166 -11.26 -4.62 -18.22
N ARG A 167 -10.91 -3.90 -19.30
CA ARG A 167 -11.53 -4.09 -20.62
C ARG A 167 -11.26 -5.49 -21.19
N ALA A 168 -10.04 -5.99 -21.06
CA ALA A 168 -9.69 -7.35 -21.50
C ALA A 168 -10.51 -8.43 -20.75
N ALA A 169 -10.87 -8.18 -19.49
CA ALA A 169 -11.73 -9.04 -18.69
C ALA A 169 -13.24 -8.82 -18.92
N GLN A 170 -13.63 -7.97 -19.88
CA GLN A 170 -15.03 -7.61 -20.17
C GLN A 170 -15.77 -7.02 -18.95
N ILE A 171 -15.06 -6.30 -18.08
CA ILE A 171 -15.65 -5.58 -16.95
C ILE A 171 -16.06 -4.19 -17.43
N GLU A 172 -17.32 -3.82 -17.21
CA GLU A 172 -17.82 -2.48 -17.56
C GLU A 172 -17.21 -1.42 -16.64
N ILE A 173 -16.64 -0.38 -17.23
CA ILE A 173 -15.88 0.66 -16.52
C ILE A 173 -16.70 1.93 -16.43
N GLN A 174 -16.91 2.44 -15.22
CA GLN A 174 -17.42 3.79 -14.98
C GLN A 174 -16.35 4.63 -14.30
N ARG A 175 -15.80 5.60 -15.02
CA ARG A 175 -14.79 6.51 -14.47
C ARG A 175 -15.50 7.65 -13.75
N GLN A 176 -15.18 7.87 -12.48
CA GLN A 176 -15.55 9.08 -11.75
C GLN A 176 -14.30 9.94 -11.58
N GLN A 177 -14.35 11.12 -12.18
CA GLN A 177 -13.31 12.16 -12.07
C GLN A 177 -13.67 13.13 -10.95
#